data_AF-A0A1K2FN32-F1
#
_entry.id   AF-A0A1K2FN32-F1
#
_cell.length_a   1.000
_cell.length_b   1.000
_cell.length_c   1.000
_cell.angle_alpha   90.00
_cell.angle_beta   90.00
_cell.angle_gamma   90.00
#
_symmetry.space_group_name_H-M   'P 1'
#
loop_
_entity.id
_entity.type
_entity.pdbx_description
1 polymer ?
#
loop_
_entity_poly.entity_id
_entity_poly.type
_entity_poly.pdbx_seq_one_letter_code
_entity_poly.pdbx_strand_id
1 'polypeptide(L)'
;MHPTPAPPPRAARGREIASLAAFDRVAAERGSLAGCRVQAVDLTDRTSALLRLDTADAVFLGCPMAPEAAARVRAAGALVFPPVPGLPFDPYRGRPYTPEELFASLEEGYEATPDARAHAWSRRTTGDGDVFASMLRAIHDDAVSDALDEILDGCRVVGVMGGHATERGSVEYAGAARLGRSLARAGFTVATGGGPGAMEAANLGAYAAPFADSMLEEALVLLAKAPSFRPSVTEWARAAFAVRSRWPGGGTSVGIPTWFYGHEPPNPFAAHIAKYFANATREDGLLARSTAGVVFLPGAAGTVQEIFDNATPNYYESHGEPRPMVLVDRDHWTRELPAWPLLRSLAAGRALESRIALVDGIDEAPDALVRLRG
;
A
#
# COMPACT_ATOMS: atom_id res chain seq x y z
N MET A 1 -11.55 -13.47 -27.96
CA MET A 1 -11.94 -12.53 -26.90
C MET A 1 -11.86 -11.13 -27.47
N HIS A 2 -12.93 -10.35 -27.40
CA HIS A 2 -12.83 -8.94 -27.77
C HIS A 2 -11.95 -8.24 -26.72
N PRO A 3 -10.96 -7.43 -27.12
CA PRO A 3 -10.17 -6.68 -26.17
C PRO A 3 -11.10 -5.72 -25.43
N THR A 4 -11.15 -5.83 -24.11
CA THR A 4 -11.78 -4.83 -23.25
C THR A 4 -11.13 -3.49 -23.56
N PRO A 5 -11.90 -2.44 -23.92
CA PRO A 5 -11.31 -1.15 -24.22
C PRO A 5 -10.50 -0.69 -23.01
N ALA A 6 -9.29 -0.17 -23.26
CA ALA A 6 -8.46 0.41 -22.22
C ALA A 6 -9.30 1.44 -21.43
N PRO A 7 -9.19 1.46 -20.09
CA PRO A 7 -9.86 2.48 -19.30
C PRO A 7 -9.50 3.87 -19.86
N PRO A 8 -10.45 4.81 -19.95
CA PRO A 8 -10.20 6.12 -20.51
C PRO A 8 -9.02 6.79 -19.79
N PRO A 9 -8.23 7.61 -20.51
CA PRO A 9 -7.10 8.30 -19.90
C PRO A 9 -7.55 9.12 -18.68
N ARG A 10 -6.77 9.05 -17.60
CA ARG A 10 -7.01 9.68 -16.29
C ARG A 10 -7.36 11.17 -16.35
N ALA A 11 -7.03 11.85 -17.45
CA ALA A 11 -7.47 13.22 -17.77
C ALA A 11 -9.00 13.42 -17.79
N ALA A 12 -9.80 12.34 -17.82
CA ALA A 12 -11.26 12.38 -17.62
C ALA A 12 -11.69 12.49 -16.13
N ARG A 13 -10.79 12.34 -15.15
CA ARG A 13 -11.02 12.60 -13.71
C ARG A 13 -10.96 14.09 -13.34
N GLY A 14 -11.28 14.98 -14.27
CA GLY A 14 -11.18 16.40 -14.00
C GLY A 14 -12.19 16.81 -12.94
N ARG A 15 -11.84 16.78 -11.63
CA ARG A 15 -12.49 17.47 -10.49
C ARG A 15 -12.13 17.02 -9.06
N GLU A 16 -11.19 16.10 -8.81
CA GLU A 16 -10.79 15.70 -7.44
C GLU A 16 -9.92 16.75 -6.72
N ILE A 17 -10.22 17.01 -5.45
CA ILE A 17 -9.57 17.99 -4.57
C ILE A 17 -9.33 17.36 -3.20
N ALA A 18 -8.09 16.95 -2.93
CA ALA A 18 -7.66 16.32 -1.68
C ALA A 18 -6.76 17.21 -0.81
N SER A 19 -6.61 18.50 -1.14
CA SER A 19 -5.85 19.45 -0.32
C SER A 19 -6.46 20.84 -0.29
N LEU A 20 -6.21 21.57 0.79
CA LEU A 20 -6.67 22.95 0.95
C LEU A 20 -6.05 23.88 -0.11
N ALA A 21 -4.78 23.66 -0.47
CA ALA A 21 -4.12 24.43 -1.52
C ALA A 21 -4.73 24.17 -2.91
N ALA A 22 -5.15 22.94 -3.21
CA ALA A 22 -5.87 22.63 -4.45
C ALA A 22 -7.26 23.28 -4.44
N PHE A 23 -7.97 23.22 -3.30
CA PHE A 23 -9.25 23.90 -3.12
C PHE A 23 -9.13 25.40 -3.40
N ASP A 24 -8.18 26.08 -2.75
CA ASP A 24 -7.98 27.52 -2.88
C ASP A 24 -7.65 27.93 -4.32
N ARG A 25 -6.80 27.14 -4.97
CA ARG A 25 -6.44 27.33 -6.39
C ARG A 25 -7.66 27.21 -7.29
N VAL A 26 -8.42 26.12 -7.18
CA VAL A 26 -9.62 25.88 -8.00
C VAL A 26 -10.66 26.98 -7.76
N ALA A 27 -10.88 27.35 -6.50
CA ALA A 27 -11.79 28.43 -6.12
C ALA A 27 -11.37 29.78 -6.72
N ALA A 28 -10.08 30.11 -6.71
CA ALA A 28 -9.55 31.36 -7.25
C ALA A 28 -9.57 31.39 -8.78
N GLU A 29 -9.18 30.30 -9.45
CA GLU A 29 -9.06 30.24 -10.91
C GLU A 29 -10.41 30.13 -11.61
N ARG A 30 -11.32 29.31 -11.07
CA ARG A 30 -12.63 29.04 -11.71
C ARG A 30 -13.76 29.88 -11.16
N GLY A 31 -13.65 30.37 -9.93
CA GLY A 31 -14.78 30.98 -9.22
C GLY A 31 -15.95 30.02 -8.98
N SER A 32 -15.75 28.71 -9.15
CA SER A 32 -16.78 27.68 -9.04
C SER A 32 -16.17 26.33 -8.66
N LEU A 33 -16.90 25.59 -7.83
CA LEU A 33 -16.65 24.20 -7.46
C LEU A 33 -17.65 23.25 -8.11
N ALA A 34 -18.38 23.70 -9.14
CA ALA A 34 -19.39 22.86 -9.78
C ALA A 34 -18.80 21.56 -10.33
N GLY A 35 -19.42 20.45 -9.92
CA GLY A 35 -19.02 19.07 -10.14
C GLY A 35 -17.73 18.62 -9.47
N CYS A 36 -17.10 19.45 -8.63
CA CYS A 36 -15.88 19.07 -7.91
C CYS A 36 -16.13 17.87 -6.97
N ARG A 37 -15.07 17.10 -6.69
CA ARG A 37 -15.04 16.03 -5.69
C ARG A 37 -14.02 16.44 -4.64
N VAL A 38 -14.48 16.95 -3.50
CA VAL A 38 -13.60 17.44 -2.42
C VAL A 38 -13.57 16.38 -1.33
N GLN A 39 -12.38 15.96 -0.92
CA GLN A 39 -12.20 14.79 -0.07
C GLN A 39 -11.23 15.08 1.08
N ALA A 40 -11.66 14.81 2.31
CA ALA A 40 -10.88 14.94 3.54
C ALA A 40 -10.13 16.28 3.69
N VAL A 41 -10.72 17.38 3.22
CA VAL A 41 -10.19 18.74 3.38
C VAL A 41 -10.94 19.46 4.48
N ASP A 42 -10.23 20.01 5.47
CA ASP A 42 -10.81 20.93 6.44
C ASP A 42 -11.11 22.27 5.76
N LEU A 43 -12.40 22.58 5.65
CA LEU A 43 -12.92 23.79 5.00
C LEU A 43 -13.58 24.74 6.01
N THR A 44 -13.36 24.54 7.30
CA THR A 44 -13.90 25.39 8.37
C THR A 44 -13.51 26.86 8.15
N ASP A 45 -12.25 27.09 7.79
CA ASP A 45 -11.69 28.43 7.48
C ASP A 45 -12.01 28.92 6.05
N ARG A 46 -12.84 28.18 5.30
CA ARG A 46 -13.27 28.54 3.94
C ARG A 46 -14.77 28.82 3.84
N THR A 47 -15.43 28.99 4.99
CA THR A 47 -16.86 29.34 5.08
C THR A 47 -17.24 30.48 4.13
N SER A 48 -16.51 31.60 4.13
CA SER A 48 -16.85 32.73 3.27
C SER A 48 -16.78 32.39 1.76
N ALA A 49 -15.83 31.54 1.37
CA ALA A 49 -15.72 31.08 -0.02
C ALA A 49 -16.87 30.13 -0.38
N LEU A 50 -17.16 29.15 0.47
CA LEU A 50 -18.26 28.19 0.28
C LEU A 50 -19.64 28.84 0.21
N LEU A 51 -19.84 29.98 0.90
CA LEU A 51 -21.09 30.73 0.81
C LEU A 51 -21.30 31.43 -0.55
N ARG A 52 -20.21 31.71 -1.28
CA ARG A 52 -20.22 32.47 -2.55
C ARG A 52 -20.07 31.60 -3.79
N LEU A 53 -19.27 30.54 -3.72
CA LEU A 53 -18.95 29.70 -4.85
C LEU A 53 -20.18 28.90 -5.31
N ASP A 54 -20.28 28.68 -6.60
CA ASP A 54 -21.20 27.69 -7.16
C ASP A 54 -20.69 26.28 -6.83
N THR A 55 -21.54 25.45 -6.23
CA THR A 55 -21.23 24.08 -5.83
C THR A 55 -22.20 23.06 -6.43
N ALA A 56 -22.91 23.42 -7.52
CA ALA A 56 -23.82 22.50 -8.19
C ALA A 56 -23.11 21.19 -8.57
N ASP A 57 -23.75 20.05 -8.28
CA ASP A 57 -23.22 18.70 -8.50
C ASP A 57 -21.88 18.39 -7.81
N ALA A 58 -21.40 19.24 -6.91
CA ALA A 58 -20.19 18.96 -6.13
C ALA A 58 -20.45 17.83 -5.11
N VAL A 59 -19.41 17.08 -4.77
CA VAL A 59 -19.46 16.08 -3.69
C VAL A 59 -18.37 16.43 -2.69
N PHE A 60 -18.74 16.50 -1.42
CA PHE A 60 -17.83 16.71 -0.29
C PHE A 60 -17.81 15.45 0.57
N LEU A 61 -16.66 14.78 0.64
CA LEU A 61 -16.43 13.55 1.39
C LEU A 61 -15.64 13.86 2.64
N GLY A 62 -16.27 13.77 3.82
CA GLY A 62 -15.58 13.91 5.10
C GLY A 62 -14.93 15.28 5.32
N CYS A 63 -15.46 16.35 4.71
CA CYS A 63 -14.88 17.69 4.83
C CYS A 63 -15.50 18.45 6.01
N PRO A 64 -14.75 18.78 7.08
CA PRO A 64 -15.23 19.69 8.12
C PRO A 64 -15.61 21.06 7.55
N MET A 65 -16.74 21.59 8.00
CA MET A 65 -17.30 22.88 7.57
C MET A 65 -18.06 23.53 8.72
N ALA A 66 -18.15 24.86 8.72
CA ALA A 66 -19.14 25.55 9.55
C ALA A 66 -20.57 25.10 9.16
N PRO A 67 -21.52 25.00 10.10
CA PRO A 67 -22.89 24.53 9.83
C PRO A 67 -23.61 25.31 8.72
N GLU A 68 -23.42 26.62 8.68
CA GLU A 68 -23.99 27.51 7.66
C GLU A 68 -23.44 27.23 6.24
N ALA A 69 -22.12 26.98 6.12
CA ALA A 69 -21.50 26.61 4.86
C ALA A 69 -22.04 25.25 4.38
N ALA A 70 -22.06 24.25 5.27
CA ALA A 70 -22.57 22.92 4.95
C ALA A 70 -24.05 22.93 4.52
N ALA A 71 -24.88 23.78 5.13
CA ALA A 71 -26.27 23.95 4.73
C ALA A 71 -26.38 24.65 3.36
N ARG A 72 -25.59 25.70 3.14
CA ARG A 72 -25.59 26.47 1.89
C ARG A 72 -25.15 25.66 0.67
N VAL A 73 -24.10 24.86 0.79
CA VAL A 73 -23.61 24.04 -0.34
C VAL A 73 -24.58 22.91 -0.68
N ARG A 74 -25.24 22.31 0.34
CA ARG A 74 -26.32 21.33 0.12
C ARG A 74 -27.52 21.96 -0.59
N ALA A 75 -27.93 23.14 -0.14
CA ALA A 75 -29.01 23.89 -0.80
C ALA A 75 -28.65 24.30 -2.24
N ALA A 76 -27.37 24.35 -2.58
CA ALA A 76 -26.88 24.60 -3.95
C ALA A 76 -26.83 23.36 -4.85
N GLY A 77 -27.22 22.17 -4.35
CA GLY A 77 -27.17 20.92 -5.11
C GLY A 77 -25.91 20.07 -4.90
N ALA A 78 -25.07 20.38 -3.91
CA ALA A 78 -23.95 19.52 -3.55
C ALA A 78 -24.38 18.34 -2.65
N LEU A 79 -23.72 17.19 -2.82
CA LEU A 79 -23.77 16.09 -1.85
C LEU A 79 -22.70 16.30 -0.78
N VAL A 80 -23.08 16.17 0.49
CA VAL A 80 -22.16 16.36 1.62
C VAL A 80 -22.24 15.17 2.56
N PHE A 81 -21.14 14.41 2.62
CA PHE A 81 -20.92 13.34 3.57
C PHE A 81 -20.12 13.92 4.75
N PRO A 82 -20.69 13.95 5.97
CA PRO A 82 -20.03 14.58 7.10
C PRO A 82 -18.82 13.75 7.58
N PRO A 83 -17.83 14.39 8.23
CA PRO A 83 -16.85 13.67 9.04
C PRO A 83 -17.54 12.79 10.09
N VAL A 84 -17.00 11.61 10.36
CA VAL A 84 -17.56 10.69 11.35
C VAL A 84 -16.74 10.79 12.65
N PRO A 85 -17.28 11.44 13.70
CA PRO A 85 -16.52 11.65 14.93
C PRO A 85 -16.28 10.33 15.67
N GLY A 86 -15.15 10.25 16.38
CA GLY A 86 -14.84 9.11 17.26
C GLY A 86 -14.31 7.86 16.56
N LEU A 87 -14.11 7.89 15.23
CA LEU A 87 -13.38 6.83 14.55
C LEU A 87 -11.86 6.95 14.78
N PRO A 88 -11.15 5.82 14.94
CA PRO A 88 -9.69 5.82 15.04
C PRO A 88 -8.99 5.94 13.68
N PHE A 89 -9.75 6.04 12.60
CA PHE A 89 -9.29 6.25 11.22
C PHE A 89 -10.23 7.23 10.53
N ASP A 90 -9.77 7.83 9.45
CA ASP A 90 -10.63 8.63 8.57
C ASP A 90 -11.09 7.73 7.40
N PRO A 91 -12.39 7.51 7.21
CA PRO A 91 -12.89 6.68 6.12
C PRO A 91 -12.78 7.36 4.75
N TYR A 92 -12.59 8.68 4.70
CA TYR A 92 -12.58 9.43 3.43
C TYR A 92 -11.17 9.86 3.01
N ARG A 93 -10.10 9.23 3.52
CA ARG A 93 -8.72 9.70 3.32
C ARG A 93 -8.36 9.84 1.84
N GLY A 94 -7.83 11.01 1.47
CA GLY A 94 -7.28 11.26 0.12
C GLY A 94 -5.77 10.97 0.00
N ARG A 95 -5.17 10.25 0.95
CA ARG A 95 -3.75 9.86 0.90
C ARG A 95 -3.51 8.55 1.66
N PRO A 96 -2.53 7.73 1.24
CA PRO A 96 -2.09 6.59 2.05
C PRO A 96 -1.58 7.03 3.42
N TYR A 97 -1.57 6.11 4.37
CA TYR A 97 -1.01 6.37 5.69
C TYR A 97 0.51 6.52 5.64
N THR A 98 1.04 7.26 6.59
CA THR A 98 2.46 7.25 6.93
C THR A 98 2.72 6.38 8.16
N PRO A 99 3.96 5.87 8.36
CA PRO A 99 4.35 5.24 9.62
C PRO A 99 4.08 6.13 10.84
N GLU A 100 4.40 7.42 10.74
CA GLU A 100 4.23 8.39 11.82
C GLU A 100 2.74 8.54 12.23
N GLU A 101 1.82 8.51 11.27
CA GLU A 101 0.38 8.54 11.55
C GLU A 101 -0.10 7.25 12.22
N LEU A 102 0.27 6.07 11.69
CA LEU A 102 -0.22 4.79 12.22
C LEU A 102 0.33 4.46 13.60
N PHE A 103 1.56 4.91 13.89
CA PHE A 103 2.24 4.71 15.17
C PHE A 103 2.24 5.97 16.06
N ALA A 104 1.38 6.95 15.80
CA ALA A 104 1.22 8.08 16.71
C ALA A 104 0.91 7.57 18.13
N SER A 105 1.50 8.20 19.17
CA SER A 105 1.39 7.78 20.57
C SER A 105 2.08 6.47 20.95
N LEU A 106 3.07 6.00 20.18
CA LEU A 106 3.85 4.79 20.50
C LEU A 106 4.59 4.85 21.85
N GLU A 107 4.88 6.03 22.36
CA GLU A 107 5.43 6.27 23.69
C GLU A 107 4.51 5.76 24.81
N GLU A 108 3.19 5.79 24.58
CA GLU A 108 2.16 5.26 25.50
C GLU A 108 1.93 3.75 25.34
N GLY A 109 2.54 3.13 24.33
CA GLY A 109 2.37 1.72 23.97
C GLY A 109 1.64 1.53 22.64
N TYR A 110 1.87 0.40 21.95
CA TYR A 110 1.29 0.12 20.65
C TYR A 110 -0.23 0.16 20.65
N GLU A 111 -0.87 -0.28 21.73
CA GLU A 111 -2.31 -0.31 21.91
C GLU A 111 -2.97 1.07 21.89
N ALA A 112 -2.20 2.13 22.19
CA ALA A 112 -2.65 3.52 22.12
C ALA A 112 -2.63 4.09 20.70
N THR A 113 -1.95 3.42 19.76
CA THR A 113 -1.75 3.92 18.40
C THR A 113 -3.02 3.87 17.55
N PRO A 114 -3.17 4.75 16.54
CA PRO A 114 -4.27 4.69 15.59
C PRO A 114 -4.40 3.31 14.92
N ASP A 115 -3.29 2.64 14.62
CA ASP A 115 -3.31 1.30 14.03
C ASP A 115 -4.02 0.27 14.91
N ALA A 116 -3.59 0.17 16.17
CA ALA A 116 -4.16 -0.78 17.12
C ALA A 116 -5.63 -0.46 17.45
N ARG A 117 -5.97 0.83 17.54
CA ARG A 117 -7.35 1.29 17.77
C ARG A 117 -8.26 0.98 16.60
N ALA A 118 -7.79 1.16 15.36
CA ALA A 118 -8.53 0.78 14.15
C ALA A 118 -8.76 -0.73 14.08
N HIS A 119 -7.77 -1.55 14.45
CA HIS A 119 -7.96 -2.99 14.59
C HIS A 119 -9.02 -3.35 15.65
N ALA A 120 -8.93 -2.75 16.85
CA ALA A 120 -9.87 -3.01 17.92
C ALA A 120 -11.30 -2.58 17.54
N TRP A 121 -11.44 -1.47 16.81
CA TRP A 121 -12.71 -1.03 16.26
C TRP A 121 -13.26 -2.02 15.21
N SER A 122 -12.45 -2.51 14.28
CA SER A 122 -12.91 -3.43 13.24
C SER A 122 -13.34 -4.77 13.83
N ARG A 123 -12.61 -5.30 14.81
CA ARG A 123 -13.00 -6.52 15.51
C ARG A 123 -14.36 -6.43 16.20
N ARG A 124 -14.66 -5.29 16.82
CA ARG A 124 -15.95 -5.08 17.49
C ARG A 124 -17.11 -4.99 16.49
N THR A 125 -16.86 -4.39 15.34
CA THR A 125 -17.89 -4.01 14.35
C THR A 125 -18.02 -4.95 13.15
N THR A 126 -17.20 -6.01 13.07
CA THR A 126 -17.34 -7.06 12.05
C THR A 126 -18.31 -8.15 12.50
N GLY A 127 -18.40 -8.40 13.82
CA GLY A 127 -19.20 -9.48 14.38
C GLY A 127 -20.66 -9.14 14.69
N ASP A 128 -21.04 -7.85 14.65
CA ASP A 128 -22.36 -7.37 15.06
C ASP A 128 -23.34 -7.14 13.90
N GLY A 129 -22.86 -7.20 12.65
CA GLY A 129 -23.67 -6.96 11.46
C GLY A 129 -24.02 -5.49 11.23
N ASP A 130 -23.30 -4.55 11.86
CA ASP A 130 -23.57 -3.12 11.68
C ASP A 130 -23.28 -2.68 10.24
N VAL A 131 -24.35 -2.33 9.52
CA VAL A 131 -24.31 -1.83 8.14
C VAL A 131 -23.53 -0.53 8.07
N PHE A 132 -23.61 0.33 9.09
CA PHE A 132 -22.89 1.60 9.09
C PHE A 132 -21.38 1.37 9.18
N ALA A 133 -20.91 0.56 10.13
CA ALA A 133 -19.50 0.20 10.20
C ALA A 133 -19.01 -0.54 8.94
N SER A 134 -19.82 -1.44 8.37
CA SER A 134 -19.49 -2.11 7.11
C SER A 134 -19.32 -1.12 5.95
N MET A 135 -20.25 -0.17 5.81
CA MET A 135 -20.17 0.90 4.82
C MET A 135 -18.91 1.76 5.03
N LEU A 136 -18.57 2.12 6.27
CA LEU A 136 -17.37 2.92 6.56
C LEU A 136 -16.06 2.20 6.20
N ARG A 137 -15.98 0.88 6.43
CA ARG A 137 -14.83 0.07 5.97
C ARG A 137 -14.73 0.04 4.46
N ALA A 138 -15.86 -0.12 3.77
CA ALA A 138 -15.89 -0.14 2.31
C ALA A 138 -15.47 1.21 1.70
N ILE A 139 -15.99 2.33 2.24
CA ILE A 139 -15.60 3.69 1.82
C ILE A 139 -14.09 3.91 2.08
N HIS A 140 -13.61 3.48 3.24
CA HIS A 140 -12.20 3.56 3.58
C HIS A 140 -11.31 2.80 2.59
N ASP A 141 -11.62 1.54 2.32
CA ASP A 141 -10.80 0.69 1.45
C ASP A 141 -10.83 1.19 -0.02
N ASP A 142 -11.95 1.76 -0.47
CA ASP A 142 -12.06 2.44 -1.76
C ASP A 142 -11.17 3.70 -1.81
N ALA A 143 -11.26 4.56 -0.80
CA ALA A 143 -10.46 5.78 -0.68
C ALA A 143 -8.95 5.48 -0.62
N VAL A 144 -8.55 4.43 0.11
CA VAL A 144 -7.15 3.96 0.15
C VAL A 144 -6.70 3.43 -1.21
N SER A 145 -7.56 2.72 -1.94
CA SER A 145 -7.22 2.21 -3.28
C SER A 145 -6.99 3.34 -4.27
N ASP A 146 -7.87 4.34 -4.27
CA ASP A 146 -7.74 5.49 -5.16
C ASP A 146 -6.46 6.30 -4.84
N ALA A 147 -6.23 6.59 -3.56
CA ALA A 147 -5.04 7.28 -3.11
C ALA A 147 -3.74 6.49 -3.43
N LEU A 148 -3.79 5.16 -3.37
CA LEU A 148 -2.69 4.30 -3.77
C LEU A 148 -2.44 4.37 -5.29
N ASP A 149 -3.49 4.35 -6.10
CA ASP A 149 -3.37 4.48 -7.56
C ASP A 149 -2.78 5.82 -7.97
N GLU A 150 -3.08 6.90 -7.24
CA GLU A 150 -2.49 8.22 -7.48
C GLU A 150 -0.98 8.24 -7.24
N ILE A 151 -0.52 7.69 -6.11
CA ILE A 151 0.92 7.71 -5.79
C ILE A 151 1.74 6.75 -6.66
N LEU A 152 1.11 5.74 -7.26
CA LEU A 152 1.75 4.78 -8.15
C LEU A 152 1.64 5.17 -9.63
N ASP A 153 0.98 6.27 -9.95
CA ASP A 153 0.84 6.74 -11.34
C ASP A 153 2.22 6.95 -11.99
N GLY A 154 2.45 6.30 -13.12
CA GLY A 154 3.74 6.35 -13.82
C GLY A 154 4.90 5.61 -13.13
N CYS A 155 4.69 5.00 -11.96
CA CYS A 155 5.70 4.20 -11.29
C CYS A 155 5.89 2.83 -11.95
N ARG A 156 7.14 2.36 -11.97
CA ARG A 156 7.47 0.97 -12.30
C ARG A 156 7.52 0.15 -11.01
N VAL A 157 6.43 -0.53 -10.69
CA VAL A 157 6.25 -1.15 -9.37
C VAL A 157 6.67 -2.61 -9.38
N VAL A 158 7.62 -2.99 -8.52
CA VAL A 158 7.97 -4.39 -8.29
C VAL A 158 7.37 -4.83 -6.96
N GLY A 159 6.48 -5.83 -7.04
CA GLY A 159 5.95 -6.53 -5.87
C GLY A 159 7.00 -7.48 -5.29
N VAL A 160 7.21 -7.45 -3.99
CA VAL A 160 8.03 -8.44 -3.28
C VAL A 160 7.16 -9.18 -2.28
N MET A 161 6.96 -10.47 -2.55
CA MET A 161 6.17 -11.40 -1.74
C MET A 161 7.09 -12.27 -0.90
N GLY A 162 6.69 -12.58 0.32
CA GLY A 162 7.45 -13.44 1.22
C GLY A 162 6.81 -13.57 2.60
N GLY A 163 7.26 -14.55 3.37
CA GLY A 163 6.70 -14.84 4.69
C GLY A 163 6.87 -13.73 5.72
N HIS A 164 5.89 -13.59 6.61
CA HIS A 164 5.93 -12.70 7.78
C HIS A 164 6.81 -13.23 8.92
N ALA A 165 7.24 -14.49 8.84
CA ALA A 165 7.93 -15.20 9.93
C ALA A 165 9.45 -14.99 9.95
N THR A 166 10.03 -14.35 8.93
CA THR A 166 11.46 -14.06 8.90
C THR A 166 11.85 -13.10 10.03
N GLU A 167 12.82 -13.48 10.86
CA GLU A 167 13.24 -12.66 12.01
C GLU A 167 14.27 -11.60 11.60
N ARG A 168 14.22 -10.43 12.24
CA ARG A 168 15.30 -9.43 12.11
C ARG A 168 16.61 -10.04 12.63
N GLY A 169 17.69 -9.84 11.90
CA GLY A 169 19.01 -10.41 12.19
C GLY A 169 19.31 -11.75 11.49
N SER A 170 18.32 -12.35 10.81
CA SER A 170 18.56 -13.52 9.97
C SER A 170 19.23 -13.18 8.64
N VAL A 171 19.82 -14.19 7.99
CA VAL A 171 20.45 -14.04 6.67
C VAL A 171 19.39 -13.71 5.60
N GLU A 172 18.23 -14.35 5.69
CA GLU A 172 17.09 -14.18 4.80
C GLU A 172 16.53 -12.75 4.91
N TYR A 173 16.43 -12.20 6.13
CA TYR A 173 16.03 -10.81 6.35
C TYR A 173 17.02 -9.84 5.68
N ALA A 174 18.32 -10.04 5.91
CA ALA A 174 19.35 -9.21 5.29
C ALA A 174 19.32 -9.30 3.75
N GLY A 175 19.11 -10.51 3.21
CA GLY A 175 18.94 -10.74 1.77
C GLY A 175 17.76 -9.96 1.18
N ALA A 176 16.58 -10.06 1.82
CA ALA A 176 15.39 -9.32 1.38
C ALA A 176 15.60 -7.79 1.44
N ALA A 177 16.34 -7.30 2.43
CA ALA A 177 16.71 -5.89 2.50
C ALA A 177 17.67 -5.46 1.40
N ARG A 178 18.65 -6.30 1.04
CA ARG A 178 19.52 -6.03 -0.12
C ARG A 178 18.74 -6.04 -1.42
N LEU A 179 17.82 -6.98 -1.62
CA LEU A 179 16.91 -7.02 -2.77
C LEU A 179 16.12 -5.72 -2.90
N GLY A 180 15.41 -5.30 -1.84
CA GLY A 180 14.63 -4.07 -1.85
C GLY A 180 15.46 -2.82 -2.19
N ARG A 181 16.70 -2.78 -1.68
CA ARG A 181 17.64 -1.68 -1.98
C ARG A 181 18.08 -1.68 -3.44
N SER A 182 18.44 -2.83 -3.98
CA SER A 182 18.86 -2.99 -5.38
C SER A 182 17.75 -2.60 -6.34
N LEU A 183 16.50 -3.02 -6.06
CA LEU A 183 15.33 -2.65 -6.86
C LEU A 183 15.08 -1.14 -6.84
N ALA A 184 15.10 -0.52 -5.64
CA ALA A 184 14.92 0.92 -5.52
C ALA A 184 16.02 1.72 -6.25
N ARG A 185 17.29 1.30 -6.13
CA ARG A 185 18.41 1.92 -6.85
C ARG A 185 18.35 1.72 -8.37
N ALA A 186 17.70 0.65 -8.84
CA ALA A 186 17.43 0.42 -10.25
C ALA A 186 16.22 1.23 -10.79
N GLY A 187 15.62 2.10 -9.96
CA GLY A 187 14.52 2.99 -10.34
C GLY A 187 13.14 2.34 -10.29
N PHE A 188 12.99 1.23 -9.57
CA PHE A 188 11.69 0.62 -9.30
C PHE A 188 11.09 1.14 -7.99
N THR A 189 9.76 1.26 -7.95
CA THR A 189 9.02 1.41 -6.70
C THR A 189 8.82 0.03 -6.09
N VAL A 190 9.37 -0.20 -4.90
CA VAL A 190 9.16 -1.46 -4.17
C VAL A 190 7.79 -1.44 -3.49
N ALA A 191 6.98 -2.47 -3.72
CA ALA A 191 5.70 -2.69 -3.04
C ALA A 191 5.70 -4.05 -2.34
N THR A 192 5.18 -4.10 -1.11
CA THR A 192 5.10 -5.34 -0.31
C THR A 192 3.73 -5.45 0.34
N GLY A 193 3.43 -6.60 0.97
CA GLY A 193 2.27 -6.75 1.84
C GLY A 193 2.33 -5.94 3.15
N GLY A 194 3.37 -5.13 3.38
CA GLY A 194 3.41 -4.13 4.44
C GLY A 194 3.49 -4.67 5.87
N GLY A 195 3.64 -6.00 6.06
CA GLY A 195 3.80 -6.65 7.36
C GLY A 195 5.26 -6.79 7.80
N PRO A 196 5.53 -7.51 8.91
CA PRO A 196 6.88 -7.82 9.39
C PRO A 196 7.63 -8.81 8.46
N GLY A 197 8.85 -9.16 8.84
CA GLY A 197 9.64 -10.17 8.15
C GLY A 197 10.17 -9.73 6.78
N ALA A 198 10.05 -10.58 5.76
CA ALA A 198 10.62 -10.30 4.44
C ALA A 198 10.01 -9.05 3.78
N MET A 199 8.73 -8.77 4.05
CA MET A 199 8.04 -7.56 3.60
C MET A 199 8.68 -6.30 4.21
N GLU A 200 8.87 -6.29 5.54
CA GLU A 200 9.56 -5.22 6.23
C GLU A 200 10.99 -5.04 5.69
N ALA A 201 11.73 -6.15 5.53
CA ALA A 201 13.10 -6.11 5.05
C ALA A 201 13.20 -5.45 3.66
N ALA A 202 12.34 -5.83 2.71
CA ALA A 202 12.31 -5.21 1.39
C ALA A 202 12.00 -3.70 1.46
N ASN A 203 11.06 -3.27 2.32
CA ASN A 203 10.80 -1.84 2.53
C ASN A 203 11.98 -1.12 3.21
N LEU A 204 12.67 -1.76 4.18
CA LEU A 204 13.91 -1.25 4.78
C LEU A 204 14.99 -1.06 3.71
N GLY A 205 15.13 -2.02 2.80
CA GLY A 205 16.04 -1.93 1.67
C GLY A 205 15.78 -0.69 0.80
N ALA A 206 14.52 -0.49 0.42
CA ALA A 206 14.10 0.67 -0.35
C ALA A 206 14.31 1.98 0.43
N TYR A 207 14.01 2.00 1.73
CA TYR A 207 14.31 3.11 2.62
C TYR A 207 15.80 3.44 2.65
N ALA A 208 16.67 2.42 2.68
CA ALA A 208 18.12 2.56 2.71
C ALA A 208 18.75 3.00 1.37
N ALA A 209 17.99 2.96 0.27
CA ALA A 209 18.50 3.16 -1.08
C ALA A 209 19.26 4.49 -1.30
N PRO A 210 18.81 5.65 -0.79
CA PRO A 210 19.50 6.94 -0.97
C PRO A 210 20.78 7.07 -0.14
N PHE A 211 20.98 6.24 0.88
CA PHE A 211 22.13 6.33 1.77
C PHE A 211 23.32 5.51 1.25
N ALA A 212 24.49 5.69 1.89
CA ALA A 212 25.69 4.89 1.66
C ALA A 212 25.50 3.43 2.10
N ASP A 213 26.27 2.51 1.53
CA ASP A 213 26.06 1.07 1.73
C ASP A 213 26.11 0.64 3.21
N SER A 214 27.02 1.24 3.99
CA SER A 214 27.18 1.00 5.42
C SER A 214 25.91 1.26 6.25
N MET A 215 25.03 2.16 5.81
CA MET A 215 23.80 2.49 6.54
C MET A 215 22.89 1.27 6.70
N LEU A 216 22.75 0.44 5.67
CA LEU A 216 21.91 -0.76 5.75
C LEU A 216 22.51 -1.78 6.73
N GLU A 217 23.83 -1.99 6.69
CA GLU A 217 24.50 -2.93 7.59
C GLU A 217 24.37 -2.46 9.06
N GLU A 218 24.52 -1.16 9.33
CA GLU A 218 24.28 -0.60 10.66
C GLU A 218 22.82 -0.70 11.12
N ALA A 219 21.86 -0.48 10.20
CA ALA A 219 20.44 -0.62 10.49
C ALA A 219 20.07 -2.08 10.81
N LEU A 220 20.59 -3.05 10.05
CA LEU A 220 20.38 -4.48 10.31
C LEU A 220 20.89 -4.89 11.70
N VAL A 221 22.06 -4.41 12.10
CA VAL A 221 22.62 -4.65 13.46
C VAL A 221 21.72 -4.05 14.54
N LEU A 222 21.17 -2.86 14.32
CA LEU A 222 20.26 -2.22 15.27
C LEU A 222 18.94 -2.99 15.39
N LEU A 223 18.34 -3.37 14.27
CA LEU A 223 17.06 -4.08 14.22
C LEU A 223 17.14 -5.49 14.79
N ALA A 224 18.28 -6.17 14.66
CA ALA A 224 18.52 -7.49 15.24
C ALA A 224 18.34 -7.54 16.78
N LYS A 225 18.34 -6.39 17.46
CA LYS A 225 18.04 -6.30 18.91
C LYS A 225 16.58 -6.55 19.25
N ALA A 226 15.69 -6.46 18.27
CA ALA A 226 14.27 -6.81 18.40
C ALA A 226 13.87 -7.75 17.25
N PRO A 227 14.27 -9.04 17.29
CA PRO A 227 14.11 -10.01 16.20
C PRO A 227 12.68 -10.18 15.71
N SER A 228 11.72 -10.11 16.63
CA SER A 228 10.29 -10.35 16.41
C SER A 228 9.45 -9.23 17.02
N PHE A 229 8.26 -9.02 16.46
CA PHE A 229 7.23 -8.15 17.05
C PHE A 229 6.58 -8.78 18.29
N ARG A 230 6.91 -10.03 18.60
CA ARG A 230 6.56 -10.70 19.85
C ARG A 230 7.77 -10.75 20.79
N PRO A 231 7.57 -10.57 22.11
CA PRO A 231 6.28 -10.37 22.78
C PRO A 231 5.73 -8.94 22.74
N SER A 232 6.50 -7.95 22.23
CA SER A 232 6.13 -6.53 22.29
C SER A 232 6.25 -5.84 20.94
N VAL A 233 5.10 -5.46 20.36
CA VAL A 233 5.06 -4.64 19.14
C VAL A 233 5.65 -3.27 19.42
N THR A 234 5.45 -2.73 20.63
CA THR A 234 5.99 -1.44 21.06
C THR A 234 7.50 -1.38 20.91
N GLU A 235 8.22 -2.36 21.47
CA GLU A 235 9.69 -2.39 21.42
C GLU A 235 10.20 -2.66 20.00
N TRP A 236 9.52 -3.54 19.26
CA TRP A 236 9.83 -3.82 17.87
C TRP A 236 9.69 -2.60 16.95
N ALA A 237 8.62 -1.82 17.14
CA ALA A 237 8.40 -0.58 16.40
C ALA A 237 9.40 0.51 16.83
N ARG A 238 9.69 0.66 18.13
CA ARG A 238 10.69 1.61 18.65
C ARG A 238 12.07 1.37 18.03
N ALA A 239 12.49 0.12 17.86
CA ALA A 239 13.74 -0.21 17.17
C ALA A 239 13.76 0.32 15.72
N ALA A 240 12.67 0.19 14.97
CA ALA A 240 12.57 0.72 13.61
C ALA A 240 12.53 2.26 13.59
N PHE A 241 11.79 2.90 14.49
CA PHE A 241 11.78 4.36 14.61
C PHE A 241 13.14 4.93 15.06
N ALA A 242 13.94 4.20 15.83
CA ALA A 242 15.32 4.57 16.12
C ALA A 242 16.20 4.61 14.85
N VAL A 243 16.01 3.66 13.91
CA VAL A 243 16.66 3.72 12.58
C VAL A 243 16.20 4.96 11.81
N ARG A 244 14.87 5.18 11.70
CA ARG A 244 14.31 6.34 10.98
C ARG A 244 14.80 7.68 11.55
N SER A 245 14.90 7.77 12.87
CA SER A 245 15.36 8.97 13.57
C SER A 245 16.86 9.23 13.36
N ARG A 246 17.66 8.17 13.30
CA ARG A 246 19.11 8.27 13.04
C ARG A 246 19.44 8.59 11.59
N TRP A 247 18.62 8.12 10.64
CA TRP A 247 18.79 8.37 9.21
C TRP A 247 17.48 8.86 8.59
N PRO A 248 17.11 10.14 8.79
CA PRO A 248 15.90 10.71 8.19
C PRO A 248 16.06 10.87 6.67
N GLY A 249 14.94 10.90 5.94
CA GLY A 249 14.93 11.11 4.49
C GLY A 249 15.26 9.87 3.66
N GLY A 250 14.81 8.69 4.10
CA GLY A 250 14.96 7.46 3.33
C GLY A 250 14.17 7.43 2.02
N GLY A 251 14.45 6.40 1.21
CA GLY A 251 13.80 6.19 -0.08
C GLY A 251 12.33 5.83 0.03
N THR A 252 11.62 5.97 -1.08
CA THR A 252 10.18 5.66 -1.14
C THR A 252 9.92 4.18 -1.39
N SER A 253 8.85 3.68 -0.79
CA SER A 253 8.28 2.35 -1.05
C SER A 253 6.85 2.28 -0.54
N VAL A 254 6.11 1.28 -0.98
CA VAL A 254 4.73 1.02 -0.58
C VAL A 254 4.66 -0.24 0.28
N GLY A 255 3.87 -0.18 1.35
CA GLY A 255 3.41 -1.34 2.11
C GLY A 255 1.89 -1.43 2.04
N ILE A 256 1.35 -2.62 1.81
CA ILE A 256 -0.09 -2.86 1.69
C ILE A 256 -0.59 -3.83 2.78
N PRO A 257 -0.59 -3.43 4.06
CA PRO A 257 -1.00 -4.28 5.18
C PRO A 257 -2.53 -4.40 5.31
N THR A 258 -2.99 -5.16 6.30
CA THR A 258 -4.42 -5.31 6.60
C THR A 258 -4.69 -5.35 8.10
N TRP A 259 -5.87 -4.91 8.51
CA TRP A 259 -6.40 -5.15 9.86
C TRP A 259 -7.10 -6.51 10.00
N PHE A 260 -7.33 -7.25 8.91
CA PHE A 260 -7.93 -8.57 8.93
C PHE A 260 -7.07 -9.55 9.73
N TYR A 261 -5.77 -9.59 9.45
CA TYR A 261 -4.75 -10.29 10.22
C TYR A 261 -4.18 -9.41 11.34
N GLY A 262 -5.02 -8.77 12.17
CA GLY A 262 -4.56 -7.73 13.09
C GLY A 262 -3.68 -8.17 14.28
N HIS A 263 -3.10 -9.37 14.22
CA HIS A 263 -1.93 -9.73 15.02
C HIS A 263 -0.61 -9.29 14.36
N GLU A 264 -0.61 -8.88 13.09
CA GLU A 264 0.56 -8.38 12.36
C GLU A 264 0.54 -6.83 12.32
N PRO A 265 1.52 -6.15 12.94
CA PRO A 265 1.65 -4.70 12.82
C PRO A 265 2.14 -4.29 11.42
N PRO A 266 1.81 -3.08 10.95
CA PRO A 266 2.38 -2.57 9.70
C PRO A 266 3.88 -2.30 9.87
N ASN A 267 4.68 -2.47 8.82
CA ASN A 267 6.11 -2.19 8.93
C ASN A 267 6.40 -0.67 8.89
N PRO A 268 7.36 -0.18 9.70
CA PRO A 268 7.62 1.26 9.76
C PRO A 268 8.49 1.82 8.63
N PHE A 269 8.95 1.00 7.67
CA PHE A 269 9.91 1.44 6.63
C PHE A 269 9.26 1.81 5.30
N ALA A 270 8.03 1.36 5.04
CA ALA A 270 7.24 1.83 3.90
C ALA A 270 6.98 3.35 4.03
N ALA A 271 7.22 4.10 2.95
CA ALA A 271 6.94 5.54 2.92
C ALA A 271 5.43 5.82 2.80
N HIS A 272 4.72 4.93 2.09
CA HIS A 272 3.28 4.97 1.90
C HIS A 272 2.67 3.64 2.33
N ILE A 273 1.69 3.69 3.22
CA ILE A 273 1.02 2.51 3.78
C ILE A 273 -0.45 2.53 3.35
N ALA A 274 -0.83 1.62 2.47
CA ALA A 274 -2.20 1.39 2.06
C ALA A 274 -2.77 0.22 2.87
N LYS A 275 -3.27 0.53 4.08
CA LYS A 275 -3.78 -0.50 5.00
C LYS A 275 -5.27 -0.73 4.76
N TYR A 276 -5.70 -1.98 4.64
CA TYR A 276 -7.08 -2.34 4.28
C TYR A 276 -7.83 -3.06 5.41
N PHE A 277 -9.15 -2.91 5.46
CA PHE A 277 -10.02 -3.78 6.27
C PHE A 277 -10.31 -5.11 5.56
N ALA A 278 -10.59 -5.07 4.26
CA ALA A 278 -10.86 -6.25 3.44
C ALA A 278 -9.58 -6.88 2.90
N ASN A 279 -9.32 -8.14 3.27
CA ASN A 279 -8.12 -8.84 2.83
C ASN A 279 -8.10 -9.11 1.32
N ALA A 280 -9.25 -9.48 0.73
CA ALA A 280 -9.34 -9.80 -0.69
C ALA A 280 -8.93 -8.61 -1.58
N THR A 281 -9.41 -7.40 -1.24
CA THR A 281 -9.03 -6.17 -1.95
C THR A 281 -7.54 -5.87 -1.82
N ARG A 282 -6.95 -6.18 -0.67
CA ARG A 282 -5.51 -5.98 -0.39
C ARG A 282 -4.63 -6.95 -1.19
N GLU A 283 -4.98 -8.24 -1.23
CA GLU A 283 -4.21 -9.27 -1.94
C GLU A 283 -4.20 -9.02 -3.45
N ASP A 284 -5.39 -8.89 -4.06
CA ASP A 284 -5.53 -8.58 -5.48
C ASP A 284 -4.91 -7.22 -5.82
N GLY A 285 -5.15 -6.23 -4.95
CA GLY A 285 -4.69 -4.86 -5.15
C GLY A 285 -3.17 -4.71 -5.23
N LEU A 286 -2.40 -5.47 -4.44
CA LEU A 286 -0.93 -5.47 -4.50
C LEU A 286 -0.41 -6.07 -5.81
N LEU A 287 -0.98 -7.20 -6.22
CA LEU A 287 -0.57 -7.91 -7.44
C LEU A 287 -0.94 -7.13 -8.70
N ALA A 288 -2.16 -6.60 -8.78
CA ALA A 288 -2.62 -5.78 -9.90
C ALA A 288 -1.76 -4.52 -10.10
N ARG A 289 -1.23 -3.96 -9.01
CA ARG A 289 -0.38 -2.75 -9.03
C ARG A 289 1.10 -3.04 -9.22
N SER A 290 1.53 -4.30 -9.27
CA SER A 290 2.93 -4.70 -9.50
C SER A 290 3.28 -4.68 -10.99
N THR A 291 3.21 -3.50 -11.60
CA THR A 291 3.30 -3.27 -13.05
C THR A 291 4.64 -3.65 -13.68
N ALA A 292 5.69 -3.80 -12.88
CA ALA A 292 7.03 -4.14 -13.32
C ALA A 292 7.46 -5.58 -13.10
N GLY A 293 6.62 -6.38 -12.46
CA GLY A 293 6.86 -7.77 -12.13
C GLY A 293 6.76 -8.03 -10.63
N VAL A 294 6.80 -9.31 -10.28
CA VAL A 294 6.69 -9.77 -8.89
C VAL A 294 7.83 -10.74 -8.58
N VAL A 295 8.44 -10.57 -7.42
CA VAL A 295 9.42 -11.50 -6.84
C VAL A 295 8.76 -12.27 -5.71
N PHE A 296 8.81 -13.59 -5.77
CA PHE A 296 8.27 -14.50 -4.77
C PHE A 296 9.43 -15.17 -4.01
N LEU A 297 9.64 -14.72 -2.76
CA LEU A 297 10.59 -15.33 -1.82
C LEU A 297 9.97 -16.56 -1.15
N PRO A 298 10.77 -17.48 -0.57
CA PRO A 298 10.26 -18.63 0.16
C PRO A 298 9.16 -18.26 1.15
N GLY A 299 8.09 -19.06 1.16
CA GLY A 299 6.87 -18.74 1.87
C GLY A 299 6.02 -19.97 2.14
N ALA A 300 4.76 -19.74 2.48
CA ALA A 300 3.82 -20.81 2.80
C ALA A 300 2.50 -20.61 2.02
N ALA A 301 1.38 -21.03 2.59
CA ALA A 301 0.07 -20.99 1.93
C ALA A 301 -0.27 -19.63 1.29
N GLY A 302 -0.01 -18.51 1.98
CA GLY A 302 -0.26 -17.16 1.44
C GLY A 302 0.57 -16.86 0.20
N THR A 303 1.88 -17.10 0.23
CA THR A 303 2.76 -16.86 -0.92
C THR A 303 2.45 -17.80 -2.09
N VAL A 304 2.05 -19.04 -1.81
CA VAL A 304 1.57 -19.97 -2.85
C VAL A 304 0.30 -19.43 -3.50
N GLN A 305 -0.64 -18.91 -2.73
CA GLN A 305 -1.84 -18.26 -3.25
C GLN A 305 -1.47 -17.08 -4.15
N GLU A 306 -0.60 -16.18 -3.68
CA GLU A 306 -0.14 -15.00 -4.42
C GLU A 306 0.51 -15.36 -5.78
N ILE A 307 1.26 -16.47 -5.86
CA ILE A 307 1.84 -16.96 -7.12
C ILE A 307 0.73 -17.21 -8.15
N PHE A 308 -0.36 -17.88 -7.76
CA PHE A 308 -1.43 -18.25 -8.69
C PHE A 308 -2.45 -17.13 -8.91
N ASP A 309 -2.65 -16.26 -7.93
CA ASP A 309 -3.41 -15.01 -8.09
C ASP A 309 -2.70 -14.10 -9.10
N ASN A 310 -1.36 -14.09 -9.16
CA ASN A 310 -0.62 -13.35 -10.18
C ASN A 310 -0.55 -14.09 -11.53
N ALA A 311 -0.39 -15.41 -11.51
CA ALA A 311 -0.31 -16.21 -12.72
C ALA A 311 -1.62 -16.17 -13.53
N THR A 312 -2.77 -16.05 -12.86
CA THR A 312 -4.08 -16.15 -13.51
C THR A 312 -4.35 -14.97 -14.46
N PRO A 313 -4.24 -13.68 -14.06
CA PRO A 313 -4.35 -12.56 -14.98
C PRO A 313 -3.28 -12.57 -16.07
N ASN A 314 -2.06 -13.04 -15.75
CA ASN A 314 -0.97 -13.21 -16.71
C ASN A 314 -1.28 -14.29 -17.76
N TYR A 315 -1.96 -15.37 -17.37
CA TYR A 315 -2.36 -16.46 -18.25
C TYR A 315 -3.47 -16.04 -19.23
N TYR A 316 -4.39 -15.20 -18.76
CA TYR A 316 -5.51 -14.68 -19.56
C TYR A 316 -5.22 -13.34 -20.26
N GLU A 317 -4.06 -12.74 -20.01
CA GLU A 317 -3.67 -11.41 -20.50
C GLU A 317 -4.70 -10.32 -20.11
N SER A 318 -5.36 -10.50 -18.96
CA SER A 318 -6.44 -9.63 -18.48
C SER A 318 -6.01 -8.17 -18.22
N HIS A 319 -4.71 -7.96 -18.03
CA HIS A 319 -4.08 -6.64 -17.83
C HIS A 319 -3.11 -6.27 -18.95
N GLY A 320 -3.26 -6.90 -20.13
CA GLY A 320 -2.35 -6.77 -21.26
C GLY A 320 -1.20 -7.77 -21.20
N GLU A 321 -0.01 -7.34 -21.64
CA GLU A 321 1.17 -8.21 -21.67
C GLU A 321 1.49 -8.79 -20.27
N PRO A 322 1.79 -10.10 -20.18
CA PRO A 322 2.06 -10.72 -18.89
C PRO A 322 3.28 -10.08 -18.21
N ARG A 323 3.14 -9.82 -16.91
CA ARG A 323 4.18 -9.21 -16.10
C ARG A 323 5.20 -10.26 -15.65
N PRO A 324 6.50 -9.92 -15.52
CA PRO A 324 7.51 -10.85 -15.03
C PRO A 324 7.17 -11.46 -13.67
N MET A 325 7.41 -12.75 -13.52
CA MET A 325 7.30 -13.48 -12.26
C MET A 325 8.64 -14.17 -11.97
N VAL A 326 9.27 -13.82 -10.85
CA VAL A 326 10.55 -14.41 -10.44
C VAL A 326 10.36 -15.15 -9.11
N LEU A 327 10.51 -16.46 -9.13
CA LEU A 327 10.52 -17.28 -7.93
C LEU A 327 11.98 -17.46 -7.48
N VAL A 328 12.23 -17.25 -6.18
CA VAL A 328 13.56 -17.37 -5.57
C VAL A 328 13.60 -18.61 -4.70
N ASP A 329 14.72 -19.34 -4.75
CA ASP A 329 14.96 -20.64 -4.12
C ASP A 329 14.37 -21.81 -4.92
N ARG A 330 15.25 -22.45 -5.70
CA ARG A 330 14.88 -23.59 -6.54
C ARG A 330 14.40 -24.79 -5.72
N ASP A 331 15.03 -25.07 -4.58
CA ASP A 331 14.69 -26.25 -3.80
C ASP A 331 13.29 -26.12 -3.21
N HIS A 332 13.01 -24.96 -2.64
CA HIS A 332 11.71 -24.63 -2.05
C HIS A 332 10.58 -24.78 -3.08
N TRP A 333 10.70 -24.16 -4.25
CA TRP A 333 9.62 -24.14 -5.25
C TRP A 333 9.53 -25.37 -6.15
N THR A 334 10.46 -26.32 -6.06
CA THR A 334 10.44 -27.55 -6.87
C THR A 334 10.31 -28.83 -6.06
N ARG A 335 10.72 -28.85 -4.79
CA ARG A 335 10.68 -30.04 -3.92
C ARG A 335 9.76 -29.85 -2.72
N GLU A 336 9.95 -28.80 -1.93
CA GLU A 336 9.19 -28.59 -0.69
C GLU A 336 7.72 -28.21 -0.97
N LEU A 337 7.53 -27.14 -1.73
CA LEU A 337 6.25 -26.62 -2.20
C LEU A 337 6.33 -26.50 -3.73
N PRO A 338 6.03 -27.57 -4.49
CA PRO A 338 6.31 -27.66 -5.93
C PRO A 338 5.38 -26.80 -6.81
N ALA A 339 5.32 -25.49 -6.54
CA ALA A 339 4.57 -24.51 -7.30
C ALA A 339 5.19 -24.27 -8.69
N TRP A 340 6.52 -24.33 -8.81
CA TRP A 340 7.20 -24.07 -10.08
C TRP A 340 6.86 -25.07 -11.19
N PRO A 341 6.88 -26.40 -10.97
CA PRO A 341 6.44 -27.37 -11.98
C PRO A 341 5.03 -27.10 -12.49
N LEU A 342 4.09 -26.73 -11.60
CA LEU A 342 2.71 -26.40 -11.96
C LEU A 342 2.65 -25.09 -12.76
N LEU A 343 3.29 -24.02 -12.28
CA LEU A 343 3.35 -22.73 -12.98
C LEU A 343 3.93 -22.88 -14.39
N ARG A 344 5.02 -23.64 -14.54
CA ARG A 344 5.64 -23.92 -15.84
C ARG A 344 4.69 -24.68 -16.77
N SER A 345 3.95 -25.66 -16.24
CA SER A 345 2.95 -26.40 -17.02
C SER A 345 1.81 -25.49 -17.51
N LEU A 346 1.33 -24.58 -16.65
CA LEU A 346 0.31 -23.60 -17.00
C LEU A 346 0.82 -22.57 -18.03
N ALA A 347 2.09 -22.18 -17.94
CA ALA A 347 2.70 -21.20 -18.83
C ALA A 347 3.06 -21.75 -20.22
N ALA A 348 3.30 -23.05 -20.35
CA ALA A 348 3.78 -23.68 -21.58
C ALA A 348 2.91 -23.37 -22.82
N GLY A 349 3.57 -22.91 -23.88
CA GLY A 349 2.93 -22.54 -25.15
C GLY A 349 2.14 -21.22 -25.10
N ARG A 350 2.38 -20.36 -24.10
CA ARG A 350 1.69 -19.07 -23.91
C ARG A 350 2.68 -17.92 -23.76
N ALA A 351 2.18 -16.68 -23.88
CA ALA A 351 2.99 -15.48 -23.64
C ALA A 351 3.66 -15.48 -22.25
N LEU A 352 2.98 -16.05 -21.24
CA LEU A 352 3.50 -16.20 -19.88
C LEU A 352 4.79 -17.03 -19.81
N GLU A 353 5.03 -17.99 -20.71
CA GLU A 353 6.23 -18.85 -20.69
C GLU A 353 7.52 -18.04 -20.68
N SER A 354 7.56 -16.96 -21.48
CA SER A 354 8.69 -16.05 -21.58
C SER A 354 8.82 -15.06 -20.42
N ARG A 355 7.87 -15.06 -19.49
CA ARG A 355 7.74 -14.08 -18.40
C ARG A 355 7.94 -14.69 -17.01
N ILE A 356 8.27 -15.98 -16.91
CA ILE A 356 8.55 -16.64 -15.62
C ILE A 356 10.04 -17.00 -15.50
N ALA A 357 10.61 -16.87 -14.31
CA ALA A 357 11.96 -17.36 -13.99
C ALA A 357 12.01 -17.99 -12.60
N LEU A 358 12.91 -18.97 -12.45
CA LEU A 358 13.28 -19.57 -11.17
C LEU A 358 14.78 -19.42 -10.97
N VAL A 359 15.17 -18.67 -9.93
CA VAL A 359 16.56 -18.40 -9.56
C VAL A 359 16.93 -19.11 -8.27
N ASP A 360 18.23 -19.37 -8.09
CA ASP A 360 18.73 -20.07 -6.92
C ASP A 360 18.93 -19.09 -5.74
N GLY A 361 19.53 -17.93 -5.99
CA GLY A 361 19.74 -16.89 -4.98
C GLY A 361 18.85 -15.65 -5.13
N ILE A 362 18.56 -14.98 -4.01
CA ILE A 362 17.80 -13.72 -3.99
C ILE A 362 18.50 -12.57 -4.74
N ASP A 363 19.84 -12.58 -4.75
CA ASP A 363 20.66 -11.57 -5.42
C ASP A 363 20.54 -11.63 -6.96
N GLU A 364 20.08 -12.76 -7.52
CA GLU A 364 19.86 -12.92 -8.97
C GLU A 364 18.51 -12.37 -9.43
N ALA A 365 17.57 -12.10 -8.51
CA ALA A 365 16.21 -11.70 -8.85
C ALA A 365 16.12 -10.36 -9.62
N PRO A 366 16.89 -9.31 -9.29
CA PRO A 366 16.89 -8.07 -10.07
C PRO A 366 17.30 -8.29 -11.53
N ASP A 367 18.35 -9.07 -11.78
CA ASP A 367 18.81 -9.37 -13.14
C ASP A 367 17.79 -10.22 -13.90
N ALA A 368 17.15 -11.18 -13.23
CA ALA A 368 16.06 -11.95 -13.82
C ALA A 368 14.88 -11.06 -14.24
N LEU A 369 14.45 -10.12 -13.38
CA LEU A 369 13.39 -9.16 -13.71
C LEU A 369 13.73 -8.31 -14.94
N VAL A 370 14.97 -7.85 -15.05
CA VAL A 370 15.41 -7.05 -16.21
C VAL A 370 15.40 -7.91 -17.48
N ARG A 371 15.92 -9.13 -17.43
CA ARG A 371 15.93 -10.06 -18.58
C ARG A 371 14.52 -10.38 -19.08
N LEU A 372 13.57 -10.58 -18.18
CA LEU A 372 12.18 -10.93 -18.52
C LEU A 372 11.36 -9.76 -19.07
N ARG A 373 11.87 -8.52 -19.02
CA ARG A 373 11.20 -7.32 -19.56
C ARG A 373 11.58 -6.99 -20.99
N GLY A 374 12.75 -7.44 -21.44
CA GLY A 374 13.14 -7.44 -22.86
C GLY A 374 12.37 -8.49 -23.63
#